data_AF-M2RFZ6-F1
#
_entry.id   AF-M2RFZ6-F1
#
_cell.length_a   1.000
_cell.length_b   1.000
_cell.length_c   1.000
_cell.angle_alpha   90.00
_cell.angle_beta   90.00
_cell.angle_gamma   90.00
#
_symmetry.space_group_name_H-M   'P 1'
#
loop_
_entity.id
_entity.type
_entity.pdbx_description
1 polymer ?
#
loop_
_entity_poly.entity_id
_entity_poly.type
_entity_poly.pdbx_seq_one_letter_code
_entity_poly.pdbx_strand_id
1 'polypeptide(L)'
;MEAFDTILFLSVFLFSLAISLLIIVPLTGAVVRLRANYNPKGLQLDPEGNVEPHTGPIVTSFFGMLRRVKRLEGWAGLYKGLMPTLLATAFLSVFAVMALDATNPSIHGRVDLPTTSPLESMLYGLVYLIVSLPAIIITDRAITTPYKLPSFSPIKALRVLLTPTERRKPWILYATPGLFVAEVLHIVYVAFILGTLRIWLVPAPGEDQSRFETFHPVKFSIFIIIQTLSVTIMCPLEVMSTKLAIQRNHAVPEYNSVEQEAEDAITDYADLEEYSPDEEVIGLRSEKDPYLGFIDCFKRIVDEEGWKTLYRAWWITMLGLISQALGAAAQTVAPTP
;
A
#
# COMPACT_ATOMS: atom_id res chain seq x y z
N MET A 1 -14.94 -0.89 -34.50
CA MET A 1 -14.70 -2.02 -33.60
C MET A 1 -16.00 -2.80 -33.55
N GLU A 2 -16.03 -4.03 -34.04
CA GLU A 2 -17.27 -4.80 -34.11
C GLU A 2 -17.75 -5.16 -32.69
N ALA A 3 -19.06 -5.42 -32.51
CA ALA A 3 -19.60 -5.81 -31.21
C ALA A 3 -18.89 -7.05 -30.65
N PHE A 4 -18.47 -7.96 -31.54
CA PHE A 4 -17.68 -9.14 -31.20
C PHE A 4 -16.29 -8.78 -30.63
N ASP A 5 -15.55 -7.89 -31.27
CA ASP A 5 -14.23 -7.43 -30.80
C ASP A 5 -14.33 -6.81 -29.40
N THR A 6 -15.39 -6.04 -29.16
CA THR A 6 -15.63 -5.38 -27.87
C THR A 6 -15.92 -6.40 -26.76
N ILE A 7 -16.74 -7.41 -27.05
CA ILE A 7 -17.06 -8.48 -26.09
C ILE A 7 -15.81 -9.33 -25.80
N LEU A 8 -15.04 -9.68 -26.83
CA LEU A 8 -13.80 -10.45 -26.67
C LEU A 8 -12.78 -9.68 -25.83
N PHE A 9 -12.55 -8.41 -26.16
CA PHE A 9 -11.63 -7.53 -25.42
C PHE A 9 -12.03 -7.42 -23.95
N LEU A 10 -13.31 -7.14 -23.67
CA LEU A 10 -13.81 -7.01 -22.29
C LEU A 10 -13.65 -8.32 -21.52
N SER A 11 -13.91 -9.46 -22.17
CA SER A 11 -13.79 -10.77 -21.54
C SER A 11 -12.33 -11.09 -21.17
N VAL A 12 -11.39 -10.85 -22.08
CA VAL A 12 -9.95 -11.04 -21.84
C VAL A 12 -9.46 -10.10 -20.74
N PHE A 13 -9.89 -8.83 -20.77
CA PHE A 13 -9.53 -7.84 -19.75
C PHE A 13 -10.03 -8.26 -18.36
N LEU A 14 -11.32 -8.60 -18.23
CA LEU A 14 -11.90 -9.02 -16.95
C LEU A 14 -11.25 -10.31 -16.43
N PHE A 15 -10.94 -11.26 -17.31
CA PHE A 15 -10.24 -12.49 -16.94
C PHE A 15 -8.81 -12.21 -16.46
N SER A 16 -8.07 -11.35 -17.17
CA SER A 16 -6.73 -10.92 -16.77
C SER A 16 -6.74 -10.20 -15.42
N LEU A 17 -7.69 -9.27 -15.22
CA LEU A 17 -7.88 -8.56 -13.95
C LEU A 17 -8.22 -9.52 -12.81
N ALA A 18 -9.11 -10.49 -13.04
CA ALA A 18 -9.49 -11.48 -12.04
C ALA A 18 -8.28 -12.34 -11.61
N ILE A 19 -7.48 -12.83 -12.55
CA ILE A 19 -6.25 -13.59 -12.24
C ILE A 19 -5.26 -12.72 -11.48
N SER A 20 -5.07 -11.48 -11.91
CA SER A 20 -4.15 -10.53 -11.26
C SER A 20 -4.55 -10.31 -9.81
N LEU A 21 -5.82 -10.01 -9.53
CA LEU A 21 -6.32 -9.82 -8.17
C LEU A 21 -6.26 -11.11 -7.33
N LEU A 22 -6.53 -12.26 -7.94
CA LEU A 22 -6.45 -13.57 -7.26
C LEU A 22 -5.04 -13.82 -6.71
N ILE A 23 -4.00 -13.39 -7.42
CA ILE A 23 -2.60 -13.58 -7.03
C ILE A 23 -2.14 -12.44 -6.11
N ILE A 24 -2.42 -11.19 -6.47
CA ILE A 24 -1.83 -10.01 -5.80
C ILE A 24 -2.46 -9.76 -4.44
N VAL A 25 -3.78 -9.83 -4.30
CA VAL A 25 -4.49 -9.48 -3.05
C VAL A 25 -3.97 -10.27 -1.83
N PRO A 26 -3.83 -11.61 -1.87
CA PRO A 26 -3.33 -12.34 -0.70
C PRO A 26 -1.86 -12.02 -0.38
N LEU A 27 -1.05 -11.72 -1.39
CA LEU A 27 0.35 -11.34 -1.19
C LEU A 27 0.45 -9.95 -0.56
N THR A 28 -0.22 -8.95 -1.14
CA THR A 28 -0.28 -7.58 -0.61
C THR A 28 -0.88 -7.57 0.80
N GLY A 29 -1.95 -8.33 1.03
CA GLY A 29 -2.58 -8.46 2.33
C GLY A 29 -1.65 -9.00 3.42
N ALA A 30 -0.73 -9.90 3.07
CA ALA A 30 0.28 -10.40 4.01
C ALA A 30 1.44 -9.41 4.22
N VAL A 31 1.83 -8.66 3.18
CA VAL A 31 2.84 -7.59 3.31
C VAL A 31 2.34 -6.49 4.23
N VAL A 32 1.15 -5.96 3.97
CA VAL A 32 0.52 -4.90 4.76
C VAL A 32 0.43 -5.31 6.22
N ARG A 33 -0.11 -6.50 6.52
CA ARG A 33 -0.16 -7.05 7.88
C ARG A 33 1.21 -7.20 8.53
N LEU A 34 2.22 -7.71 7.82
CA LEU A 34 3.56 -7.88 8.38
C LEU A 34 4.25 -6.55 8.70
N ARG A 35 4.05 -5.53 7.85
CA ARG A 35 4.59 -4.18 8.02
C ARG A 35 3.86 -3.42 9.11
N ALA A 36 2.54 -3.57 9.17
CA ALA A 36 1.69 -3.00 10.21
C ALA A 36 2.04 -3.55 11.60
N ASN A 37 2.30 -4.87 11.69
CA ASN A 37 2.47 -5.58 12.96
C ASN A 37 3.44 -4.85 13.88
N TYR A 38 3.00 -4.57 15.09
CA TYR A 38 3.76 -3.86 16.10
C TYR A 38 4.47 -4.87 17.01
N ASN A 39 5.80 -4.84 17.03
CA ASN A 39 6.62 -5.75 17.84
C ASN A 39 7.55 -4.95 18.78
N PRO A 40 7.05 -4.45 19.94
CA PRO A 40 7.86 -3.68 20.87
C PRO A 40 8.93 -4.57 21.54
N LYS A 41 10.12 -4.01 21.79
CA LYS A 41 11.24 -4.70 22.45
C LYS A 41 11.09 -4.81 23.97
N GLY A 42 10.17 -4.08 24.59
CA GLY A 42 9.98 -4.02 26.04
C GLY A 42 8.52 -3.81 26.44
N LEU A 43 8.23 -4.06 27.72
CA LEU A 43 6.92 -3.79 28.32
C LEU A 43 6.66 -2.30 28.29
N GLN A 44 5.54 -1.89 27.68
CA GLN A 44 5.12 -0.50 27.70
C GLN A 44 4.30 -0.24 28.96
N LEU A 45 4.55 0.91 29.56
CA LEU A 45 3.69 1.45 30.60
C LEU A 45 2.74 2.43 29.92
N ASP A 46 1.45 2.35 30.22
CA ASP A 46 0.50 3.38 29.84
C ASP A 46 0.87 4.72 30.52
N PRO A 47 0.25 5.84 30.12
CA PRO A 47 0.45 7.14 30.78
C PRO A 47 0.14 7.14 32.28
N GLU A 48 -0.58 6.14 32.77
CA GLU A 48 -0.98 5.94 34.17
C GLU A 48 0.02 5.04 34.94
N GLY A 49 1.06 4.53 34.27
CA GLY A 49 2.09 3.67 34.83
C GLY A 49 1.70 2.19 34.96
N ASN A 50 0.57 1.77 34.41
CA ASN A 50 0.18 0.36 34.34
C ASN A 50 0.90 -0.34 33.18
N VAL A 51 1.27 -1.60 33.39
CA VAL A 51 1.85 -2.44 32.34
C VAL A 51 0.77 -2.79 31.33
N GLU A 52 0.86 -2.28 30.11
CA GLU A 52 0.08 -2.83 28.99
C GLU A 52 0.74 -4.15 28.59
N PRO A 53 0.08 -5.31 28.82
CA PRO A 53 0.63 -6.58 28.39
C PRO A 53 0.74 -6.57 26.85
N HIS A 54 1.76 -7.24 26.31
CA HIS A 54 1.94 -7.38 24.87
C HIS A 54 0.70 -8.04 24.22
N THR A 55 -0.23 -7.24 23.69
CA THR A 55 -1.44 -7.74 23.03
C THR A 55 -1.21 -7.98 21.55
N GLY A 56 -0.15 -8.73 21.20
CA GLY A 56 0.15 -8.98 19.80
C GLY A 56 1.06 -10.18 19.56
N PRO A 57 0.79 -11.00 18.54
CA PRO A 57 1.68 -12.07 18.14
C PRO A 57 2.99 -11.52 17.54
N ILE A 58 4.11 -12.13 17.94
CA ILE A 58 5.41 -11.82 17.34
C ILE A 58 5.51 -12.51 15.99
N VAL A 59 5.21 -11.77 14.91
CA VAL A 59 5.34 -12.26 13.54
C VAL A 59 6.42 -11.48 12.81
N THR A 60 7.45 -12.18 12.34
CA THR A 60 8.62 -11.58 11.66
C THR A 60 8.81 -12.06 10.22
N SER A 61 8.06 -13.08 9.80
CA SER A 61 8.18 -13.70 8.48
C SER A 61 6.91 -13.54 7.66
N PHE A 62 7.08 -13.22 6.37
CA PHE A 62 6.00 -13.12 5.40
C PHE A 62 5.17 -14.41 5.29
N PHE A 63 5.83 -15.55 5.14
CA PHE A 63 5.14 -16.85 5.09
C PHE A 63 4.55 -17.24 6.45
N GLY A 64 5.15 -16.77 7.55
CA GLY A 64 4.56 -16.87 8.89
C GLY A 64 3.22 -16.15 8.97
N MET A 65 3.17 -14.91 8.48
CA MET A 65 1.94 -14.12 8.41
C MET A 65 0.88 -14.79 7.52
N LEU A 66 1.24 -15.24 6.31
CA LEU A 66 0.30 -15.96 5.43
C LEU A 66 -0.32 -17.20 6.08
N ARG A 67 0.50 -18.04 6.72
CA ARG A 67 0.01 -19.24 7.41
C ARG A 67 -0.89 -18.87 8.59
N ARG A 68 -0.54 -17.81 9.32
CA ARG A 68 -1.32 -17.32 10.45
C ARG A 68 -2.69 -16.80 10.01
N VAL A 69 -2.75 -15.94 8.98
CA VAL A 69 -4.00 -15.47 8.39
C VAL A 69 -4.86 -16.65 7.94
N LYS A 70 -4.27 -17.61 7.21
CA LYS A 70 -5.00 -18.80 6.77
C LYS A 70 -5.53 -19.64 7.95
N ARG A 71 -4.79 -19.73 9.06
CA ARG A 71 -5.18 -20.50 10.25
C ARG A 71 -6.30 -19.83 11.04
N LEU A 72 -6.24 -18.51 11.22
CA LEU A 72 -7.14 -17.76 12.08
C LEU A 72 -8.35 -17.19 11.34
N GLU A 73 -8.16 -16.71 10.11
CA GLU A 73 -9.22 -16.08 9.31
C GLU A 73 -9.69 -16.94 8.12
N GLY A 74 -9.01 -18.07 7.87
CA GLY A 74 -9.29 -18.91 6.72
C GLY A 74 -8.89 -18.28 5.39
N TRP A 75 -9.47 -18.79 4.30
CA TRP A 75 -9.24 -18.25 2.95
C TRP A 75 -9.85 -16.87 2.76
N ALA A 76 -11.00 -16.60 3.39
CA ALA A 76 -11.65 -15.29 3.32
C ALA A 76 -10.75 -14.18 3.90
N GLY A 77 -9.97 -14.47 4.94
CA GLY A 77 -8.98 -13.54 5.49
C GLY A 77 -7.86 -13.15 4.54
N LEU A 78 -7.37 -14.10 3.74
CA LEU A 78 -6.32 -13.85 2.74
C LEU A 78 -6.80 -12.88 1.66
N TYR A 79 -8.10 -12.87 1.34
CA TYR A 79 -8.69 -11.97 0.34
C TYR A 79 -9.33 -10.72 0.95
N LYS A 80 -9.04 -10.39 2.22
CA LYS A 80 -9.40 -9.08 2.79
C LYS A 80 -8.79 -7.97 1.95
N GLY A 81 -9.57 -6.91 1.74
CA GLY A 81 -9.19 -5.80 0.88
C GLY A 81 -9.48 -6.03 -0.61
N LEU A 82 -10.00 -7.20 -1.03
CA LEU A 82 -10.34 -7.45 -2.45
C LEU A 82 -11.30 -6.40 -3.01
N MET A 83 -12.42 -6.13 -2.32
CA MET A 83 -13.40 -5.14 -2.78
C MET A 83 -12.86 -3.70 -2.86
N PRO A 84 -12.23 -3.13 -1.81
CA PRO A 84 -11.64 -1.80 -1.95
C PRO A 84 -10.51 -1.76 -2.97
N THR A 85 -9.70 -2.82 -3.12
CA THR A 85 -8.67 -2.91 -4.16
C THR A 85 -9.29 -2.91 -5.56
N LEU A 86 -10.35 -3.69 -5.80
CA LEU A 86 -11.06 -3.75 -7.07
C LEU A 86 -11.65 -2.38 -7.43
N LEU A 87 -12.38 -1.77 -6.49
CA LEU A 87 -13.01 -0.46 -6.69
C LEU A 87 -11.96 0.63 -6.93
N ALA A 88 -10.89 0.66 -6.14
CA ALA A 88 -9.80 1.61 -6.31
C ALA A 88 -9.09 1.41 -7.66
N THR A 89 -8.77 0.16 -8.03
CA THR A 89 -8.13 -0.16 -9.31
C THR A 89 -8.99 0.26 -10.49
N ALA A 90 -10.29 -0.04 -10.46
CA ALA A 90 -11.23 0.34 -11.52
C ALA A 90 -11.35 1.87 -11.62
N PHE A 91 -11.57 2.56 -10.48
CA PHE A 91 -11.70 4.01 -10.45
C PHE A 91 -10.42 4.73 -10.90
N LEU A 92 -9.26 4.33 -10.36
CA LEU A 92 -7.97 4.93 -10.68
C LEU A 92 -7.57 4.67 -12.12
N SER A 93 -7.90 3.49 -12.69
CA SER A 93 -7.66 3.21 -14.10
C SER A 93 -8.50 4.09 -15.01
N VAL A 94 -9.80 4.26 -14.71
CA VAL A 94 -10.67 5.17 -15.47
C VAL A 94 -10.18 6.61 -15.37
N PHE A 95 -9.80 7.05 -14.16
CA PHE A 95 -9.24 8.37 -13.94
C PHE A 95 -7.94 8.59 -14.71
N ALA A 96 -7.00 7.65 -14.64
CA ALA A 96 -5.72 7.76 -15.35
C ALA A 96 -5.90 7.86 -16.87
N VAL A 97 -6.78 7.04 -17.45
CA VAL A 97 -7.08 7.10 -18.90
C VAL A 97 -7.78 8.40 -19.28
N MET A 98 -8.82 8.81 -18.54
CA MET A 98 -9.65 9.97 -18.93
C MET A 98 -9.01 11.32 -18.60
N ALA A 99 -8.31 11.43 -17.47
CA ALA A 99 -7.81 12.71 -16.96
C ALA A 99 -6.31 12.92 -17.23
N LEU A 100 -5.54 11.83 -17.35
CA LEU A 100 -4.08 11.90 -17.48
C LEU A 100 -3.54 11.25 -18.77
N ASP A 101 -4.43 10.84 -19.67
CA ASP A 101 -4.10 10.19 -20.96
C ASP A 101 -3.15 8.98 -20.79
N ALA A 102 -3.35 8.21 -19.71
CA ALA A 102 -2.51 7.07 -19.41
C ALA A 102 -2.77 5.89 -20.35
N THR A 103 -1.71 5.28 -20.84
CA THR A 103 -1.76 4.12 -21.75
C THR A 103 -1.79 2.77 -21.04
N ASN A 104 -1.53 2.73 -19.73
CA ASN A 104 -1.52 1.52 -18.93
C ASN A 104 -2.54 1.59 -17.77
N PRO A 105 -3.20 0.47 -17.43
CA PRO A 105 -4.13 0.42 -16.30
C PRO A 105 -3.39 0.65 -14.98
N SER A 106 -3.98 1.46 -14.09
CA SER A 106 -3.39 1.78 -12.79
C SER A 106 -3.68 0.69 -11.77
N ILE A 107 -2.65 0.17 -11.10
CA ILE A 107 -2.80 -0.80 -10.01
C ILE A 107 -2.82 -0.06 -8.67
N HIS A 108 -3.80 -0.36 -7.81
CA HIS A 108 -3.88 0.21 -6.48
C HIS A 108 -2.55 0.08 -5.69
N GLY A 109 -2.09 1.17 -5.08
CA GLY A 109 -0.85 1.22 -4.29
C GLY A 109 0.44 1.24 -5.11
N ARG A 110 0.37 1.32 -6.46
CA ARG A 110 1.53 1.51 -7.33
C ARG A 110 1.26 2.63 -8.31
N VAL A 111 2.17 3.61 -8.35
CA VAL A 111 2.11 4.70 -9.32
C VAL A 111 2.92 4.29 -10.54
N ASP A 112 2.25 3.92 -11.64
CA ASP A 112 2.91 3.77 -12.94
C ASP A 112 3.15 5.15 -13.54
N LEU A 113 4.39 5.60 -13.49
CA LEU A 113 4.79 6.94 -13.91
C LEU A 113 5.08 7.00 -15.42
N PRO A 114 4.58 8.02 -16.15
CA PRO A 114 4.95 8.26 -17.54
C PRO A 114 6.47 8.38 -17.70
N THR A 115 6.99 7.94 -18.85
CA THR A 115 8.43 7.76 -19.09
C THR A 115 9.07 8.95 -19.81
N THR A 116 8.43 10.11 -19.76
CA THR A 116 8.80 11.30 -20.54
C THR A 116 9.91 12.08 -19.86
N SER A 117 9.59 12.81 -18.80
CA SER A 117 10.52 13.65 -18.05
C SER A 117 10.34 13.47 -16.54
N PRO A 118 11.43 13.50 -15.73
CA PRO A 118 11.35 13.31 -14.28
C PRO A 118 10.39 14.29 -13.58
N LEU A 119 10.32 15.53 -14.08
CA LEU A 119 9.43 16.56 -13.54
C LEU A 119 7.96 16.25 -13.83
N GLU A 120 7.65 15.82 -15.05
CA GLU A 120 6.30 15.42 -15.44
C GLU A 120 5.86 14.15 -14.70
N SER A 121 6.74 13.17 -14.57
CA SER A 121 6.51 11.99 -13.74
C SER A 121 6.21 12.38 -12.29
N MET A 122 6.96 13.33 -11.70
CA MET A 122 6.66 13.80 -10.35
C MET A 122 5.28 14.46 -10.28
N LEU A 123 4.98 15.39 -11.19
CA LEU A 123 3.70 16.10 -11.18
C LEU A 123 2.52 15.14 -11.36
N TYR A 124 2.63 14.19 -12.29
CA TYR A 124 1.68 13.10 -12.47
C TYR A 124 1.50 12.30 -11.18
N GLY A 125 2.60 11.90 -10.54
CA GLY A 125 2.57 11.13 -9.30
C GLY A 125 1.92 11.89 -8.15
N LEU A 126 2.15 13.20 -8.04
CA LEU A 126 1.52 14.05 -7.01
C LEU A 126 0.01 14.20 -7.23
N VAL A 127 -0.44 14.39 -8.46
CA VAL A 127 -1.87 14.43 -8.79
C VAL A 127 -2.51 13.06 -8.50
N TYR A 128 -1.86 11.97 -8.90
CA TYR A 128 -2.30 10.61 -8.62
C TYR A 128 -2.37 10.33 -7.11
N LEU A 129 -1.41 10.80 -6.32
CA LEU A 129 -1.40 10.65 -4.86
C LEU A 129 -2.63 11.27 -4.23
N ILE A 130 -3.00 12.50 -4.63
CA ILE A 130 -4.19 13.17 -4.10
C ILE A 130 -5.45 12.35 -4.37
N VAL A 131 -5.53 11.66 -5.50
CA VAL A 131 -6.72 10.86 -5.83
C VAL A 131 -6.68 9.47 -5.15
N SER A 132 -5.50 8.89 -4.98
CA SER A 132 -5.33 7.52 -4.47
C SER A 132 -5.19 7.40 -2.95
N LEU A 133 -4.86 8.47 -2.23
CA LEU A 133 -4.59 8.43 -0.78
C LEU A 133 -5.77 7.88 0.06
N PRO A 134 -7.03 8.28 -0.17
CA PRO A 134 -8.15 7.66 0.56
C PRO A 134 -8.30 6.17 0.28
N ALA A 135 -8.03 5.76 -0.97
CA ALA A 135 -8.05 4.35 -1.34
C ALA A 135 -6.96 3.55 -0.61
N ILE A 136 -5.76 4.12 -0.43
CA ILE A 136 -4.66 3.47 0.31
C ILE A 136 -5.10 3.23 1.77
N ILE A 137 -5.59 4.27 2.44
CA ILE A 137 -6.05 4.17 3.83
C ILE A 137 -7.16 3.12 3.98
N ILE A 138 -8.18 3.18 3.11
CA ILE A 138 -9.33 2.27 3.19
C ILE A 138 -8.90 0.83 2.93
N THR A 139 -8.03 0.59 1.94
CA THR A 139 -7.55 -0.77 1.63
C THR A 139 -6.68 -1.32 2.76
N ASP A 140 -5.72 -0.55 3.28
CA ASP A 140 -4.83 -1.00 4.35
C ASP A 140 -5.63 -1.31 5.62
N ARG A 141 -6.58 -0.44 6.01
CA ARG A 141 -7.46 -0.71 7.15
C ARG A 141 -8.39 -1.89 6.92
N ALA A 142 -8.87 -2.09 5.69
CA ALA A 142 -9.68 -3.26 5.34
C ALA A 142 -8.88 -4.57 5.40
N ILE A 143 -7.58 -4.51 5.15
CA ILE A 143 -6.68 -5.66 5.27
C ILE A 143 -6.40 -5.98 6.75
N THR A 144 -6.25 -4.96 7.60
CA THR A 144 -5.82 -5.14 9.00
C THR A 144 -6.94 -5.28 10.02
N THR A 145 -8.20 -4.99 9.65
CA THR A 145 -9.33 -5.11 10.58
C THR A 145 -9.59 -6.57 11.01
N PRO A 146 -9.93 -6.85 12.28
CA PRO A 146 -10.26 -8.20 12.75
C PRO A 146 -11.66 -8.67 12.32
N TYR A 147 -12.52 -7.78 11.81
CA TYR A 147 -13.92 -8.08 11.48
C TYR A 147 -14.14 -8.59 10.06
N LYS A 148 -15.22 -9.37 9.85
CA LYS A 148 -15.73 -9.74 8.52
C LYS A 148 -16.47 -8.56 7.88
N LEU A 149 -15.82 -7.90 6.93
CA LEU A 149 -16.42 -6.77 6.22
C LEU A 149 -17.47 -7.24 5.20
N PRO A 150 -18.66 -6.60 5.15
CA PRO A 150 -19.69 -6.94 4.18
C PRO A 150 -19.33 -6.38 2.79
N SER A 151 -18.97 -7.25 1.86
CA SER A 151 -18.56 -6.89 0.50
C SER A 151 -19.59 -6.07 -0.30
N PHE A 152 -20.89 -6.31 -0.07
CA PHE A 152 -21.99 -5.65 -0.81
C PHE A 152 -22.68 -4.53 -0.02
N SER A 153 -22.17 -4.17 1.17
CA SER A 153 -22.69 -3.07 1.97
C SER A 153 -21.56 -2.07 2.26
N PRO A 154 -21.11 -1.31 1.25
CA PRO A 154 -19.92 -0.45 1.37
C PRO A 154 -20.08 0.60 2.47
N ILE A 155 -21.29 1.10 2.72
CA ILE A 155 -21.55 2.05 3.80
C ILE A 155 -21.28 1.41 5.17
N LYS A 156 -21.75 0.17 5.39
CA LYS A 156 -21.47 -0.56 6.65
C LYS A 156 -19.98 -0.83 6.79
N ALA A 157 -19.31 -1.26 5.72
CA ALA A 157 -17.86 -1.47 5.74
C ALA A 157 -17.09 -0.17 6.05
N LEU A 158 -17.44 0.95 5.40
CA LEU A 158 -16.81 2.25 5.68
C LEU A 158 -17.06 2.74 7.11
N ARG A 159 -18.22 2.40 7.70
CA ARG A 159 -18.47 2.71 9.11
C ARG A 159 -17.51 2.02 10.05
N VAL A 160 -17.07 0.80 9.70
CA VAL A 160 -16.10 0.02 10.47
C VAL A 160 -14.70 0.58 10.31
N LEU A 161 -14.34 0.96 9.08
CA LEU A 161 -12.98 1.37 8.70
C LEU A 161 -12.63 2.82 9.05
N LEU A 162 -13.64 3.70 9.06
CA LEU A 162 -13.47 5.13 9.30
C LEU A 162 -14.04 5.51 10.65
N THR A 163 -13.33 6.36 11.40
CA THR A 163 -13.82 6.90 12.67
C THR A 163 -15.04 7.79 12.46
N PRO A 164 -15.88 8.02 13.49
CA PRO A 164 -16.95 9.01 13.42
C PRO A 164 -16.46 10.39 12.94
N THR A 165 -15.25 10.79 13.34
CA THR A 165 -14.61 12.04 12.94
C THR A 165 -14.26 12.06 11.45
N GLU A 166 -13.64 10.99 10.93
CA GLU A 166 -13.30 10.86 9.50
C GLU A 166 -14.55 10.83 8.61
N ARG A 167 -15.63 10.20 9.08
CA ARG A 167 -16.92 10.17 8.35
C ARG A 167 -17.57 11.54 8.27
N ARG A 168 -17.48 12.35 9.34
CA ARG A 168 -18.01 13.73 9.37
C ARG A 168 -17.14 14.70 8.57
N LYS A 169 -15.82 14.47 8.52
CA LYS A 169 -14.82 15.32 7.87
C LYS A 169 -13.87 14.48 7.00
N PRO A 170 -14.30 14.02 5.81
CA PRO A 170 -13.52 13.08 4.99
C PRO A 170 -12.16 13.63 4.52
N TRP A 171 -12.02 14.95 4.44
CA TRP A 171 -10.74 15.59 4.11
C TRP A 171 -9.65 15.36 5.16
N ILE A 172 -9.99 14.94 6.39
CA ILE A 172 -8.99 14.64 7.43
C ILE A 172 -8.10 13.45 7.07
N LEU A 173 -8.55 12.57 6.17
CA LEU A 173 -7.76 11.46 5.66
C LEU A 173 -6.45 11.94 5.00
N TYR A 174 -6.49 13.08 4.31
CA TYR A 174 -5.30 13.72 3.73
C TYR A 174 -4.39 14.36 4.78
N ALA A 175 -4.94 14.67 5.95
CA ALA A 175 -4.22 15.25 7.08
C ALA A 175 -3.67 14.17 8.04
N THR A 176 -3.77 12.88 7.67
CA THR A 176 -3.16 11.79 8.44
C THR A 176 -1.67 12.08 8.65
N PRO A 177 -1.20 12.21 9.90
CA PRO A 177 0.08 12.82 10.21
C PRO A 177 1.23 12.02 9.61
N GLY A 178 2.01 12.66 8.72
CA GLY A 178 3.20 12.08 8.11
C GLY A 178 2.96 11.18 6.89
N LEU A 179 1.74 10.69 6.65
CA LEU A 179 1.44 9.79 5.51
C LEU A 179 1.72 10.47 4.17
N PHE A 180 1.18 11.69 3.99
CA PHE A 180 1.38 12.45 2.75
C PHE A 180 2.87 12.71 2.48
N VAL A 181 3.65 13.02 3.52
CA VAL A 181 5.10 13.24 3.40
C VAL A 181 5.83 11.96 2.99
N ALA A 182 5.47 10.81 3.58
CA ALA A 182 6.06 9.52 3.22
C ALA A 182 5.83 9.19 1.73
N GLU A 183 4.61 9.36 1.25
CA GLU A 183 4.23 9.11 -0.15
C GLU A 183 4.89 10.10 -1.11
N VAL A 184 4.96 11.39 -0.76
CA VAL A 184 5.68 12.38 -1.57
C VAL A 184 7.16 12.04 -1.68
N LEU A 185 7.82 11.64 -0.59
CA LEU A 185 9.22 11.23 -0.62
C LEU A 185 9.43 9.99 -1.50
N HIS A 186 8.51 9.03 -1.43
CA HIS A 186 8.51 7.86 -2.29
C HIS A 186 8.39 8.26 -3.78
N ILE A 187 7.41 9.12 -4.12
CA ILE A 187 7.22 9.61 -5.50
C ILE A 187 8.43 10.39 -5.98
N VAL A 188 8.98 11.29 -5.17
CA VAL A 188 10.18 12.06 -5.53
C VAL A 188 11.34 11.12 -5.82
N TYR A 189 11.56 10.09 -4.99
CA TYR A 189 12.62 9.13 -5.21
C TYR A 189 12.44 8.36 -6.53
N VAL A 190 11.23 7.85 -6.79
CA VAL A 190 10.95 7.09 -8.02
C VAL A 190 11.03 8.00 -9.26
N ALA A 191 10.39 9.18 -9.23
CA ALA A 191 10.32 10.08 -10.37
C ALA A 191 11.69 10.72 -10.70
N PHE A 192 12.40 11.25 -9.70
CA PHE A 192 13.68 11.91 -9.92
C PHE A 192 14.85 10.93 -9.96
N ILE A 193 15.05 10.12 -8.92
CA ILE A 193 16.26 9.30 -8.84
C ILE A 193 16.17 8.15 -9.83
N LEU A 194 15.14 7.31 -9.72
CA LEU A 194 15.00 6.15 -10.60
C LEU A 194 14.62 6.54 -12.03
N GLY A 195 13.76 7.56 -12.20
CA GLY A 195 13.38 8.07 -13.51
C GLY A 195 14.56 8.65 -14.30
N THR A 196 15.37 9.52 -13.69
CA THR A 196 16.57 10.06 -14.35
C THR A 196 17.59 8.96 -14.67
N LEU A 197 17.83 8.03 -13.73
CA LEU A 197 18.76 6.92 -13.96
C LEU A 197 18.26 5.97 -15.05
N ARG A 198 16.94 5.74 -15.15
CA ARG A 198 16.34 4.95 -16.23
C ARG A 198 16.60 5.59 -17.58
N ILE A 199 16.27 6.88 -17.74
CA ILE A 199 16.46 7.60 -19.02
C ILE A 199 17.93 7.54 -19.46
N TRP A 200 18.86 7.59 -18.51
CA TRP A 200 20.29 7.57 -18.79
C TRP A 200 20.86 6.16 -19.07
N LEU A 201 20.44 5.13 -18.32
CA LEU A 201 20.99 3.77 -18.42
C LEU A 201 20.24 2.89 -19.42
N VAL A 202 18.92 3.05 -19.52
CA VAL A 202 18.03 2.23 -20.35
C VAL A 202 17.10 3.16 -21.15
N PRO A 203 17.64 3.91 -22.12
CA PRO A 203 16.85 4.80 -22.95
C PRO A 203 15.86 4.01 -23.82
N ALA A 204 14.69 4.58 -24.07
CA ALA A 204 13.77 4.05 -25.06
C ALA A 204 14.37 4.18 -26.47
N PRO A 205 14.18 3.20 -27.37
CA PRO A 205 14.65 3.29 -28.74
C PRO A 205 13.98 4.48 -29.46
N GLY A 206 14.77 5.26 -30.20
CA GLY A 206 14.24 6.31 -31.09
C GLY A 206 13.55 5.73 -32.32
N GLU A 207 12.71 6.53 -33.00
CA GLU A 207 11.90 6.10 -34.17
C GLU A 207 12.72 5.41 -35.27
N ASP A 208 14.00 5.79 -35.44
CA ASP A 208 14.88 5.30 -36.51
C ASP A 208 15.93 4.26 -36.07
N GLN A 209 15.96 3.84 -34.80
CA GLN A 209 17.02 2.94 -34.28
C GLN A 209 16.56 1.48 -34.14
N SER A 210 17.45 0.54 -34.50
CA SER A 210 17.17 -0.89 -34.32
C SER A 210 17.16 -1.23 -32.82
N ARG A 211 16.09 -1.92 -32.39
CA ARG A 211 15.78 -2.20 -30.97
C ARG A 211 16.88 -3.00 -30.25
N PHE A 212 17.61 -3.82 -30.99
CA PHE A 212 18.73 -4.61 -30.46
C PHE A 212 20.04 -3.82 -30.36
N GLU A 213 20.22 -2.75 -31.15
CA GLU A 213 21.40 -1.87 -31.05
C GLU A 213 21.33 -0.95 -29.83
N THR A 214 20.13 -0.61 -29.37
CA THR A 214 19.91 0.28 -28.21
C THR A 214 20.12 -0.45 -26.87
N PHE A 215 19.97 -1.78 -26.84
CA PHE A 215 20.06 -2.55 -25.61
C PHE A 215 21.52 -2.85 -25.23
N HIS A 216 22.02 -2.12 -24.22
CA HIS A 216 23.34 -2.38 -23.64
C HIS A 216 23.24 -3.22 -22.36
N PRO A 217 23.64 -4.51 -22.37
CA PRO A 217 23.45 -5.42 -21.23
C PRO A 217 24.21 -4.96 -19.97
N VAL A 218 25.36 -4.30 -20.13
CA VAL A 218 26.13 -3.75 -19.02
C VAL A 218 25.37 -2.60 -18.34
N LYS A 219 24.82 -1.65 -19.11
CA LYS A 219 24.05 -0.53 -18.55
C LYS A 219 22.77 -1.03 -17.87
N PHE A 220 22.11 -2.01 -18.47
CA PHE A 220 20.96 -2.69 -17.86
C PHE A 220 21.34 -3.39 -16.54
N SER A 221 22.48 -4.08 -16.50
CA SER A 221 22.97 -4.72 -15.27
C SER A 221 23.25 -3.70 -14.15
N ILE A 222 23.87 -2.57 -14.50
CA ILE A 222 24.08 -1.45 -13.57
C ILE A 222 22.73 -0.93 -13.06
N PHE A 223 21.74 -0.79 -13.94
CA PHE A 223 20.39 -0.36 -13.55
C PHE A 223 19.72 -1.33 -12.56
N ILE A 224 19.83 -2.65 -12.78
CA ILE A 224 19.32 -3.66 -11.83
C ILE A 224 20.02 -3.58 -10.47
N ILE A 225 21.34 -3.34 -10.44
CA ILE A 225 22.08 -3.15 -9.19
C ILE A 225 21.57 -1.91 -8.44
N ILE A 226 21.40 -0.79 -9.14
CA ILE A 226 20.84 0.45 -8.57
C ILE A 226 19.44 0.23 -8.01
N GLN A 227 18.58 -0.51 -8.73
CA GLN A 227 17.23 -0.84 -8.27
C GLN A 227 17.27 -1.70 -7.00
N THR A 228 18.21 -2.65 -6.93
CA THR A 228 18.41 -3.48 -5.73
C THR A 228 18.90 -2.64 -4.54
N LEU A 229 19.84 -1.72 -4.75
CA LEU A 229 20.33 -0.81 -3.71
C LEU A 229 19.27 0.17 -3.24
N SER A 230 18.35 0.58 -4.14
CA SER A 230 17.26 1.52 -3.83
C SER A 230 16.29 0.98 -2.78
N VAL A 231 16.25 -0.33 -2.55
CA VAL A 231 15.49 -0.97 -1.47
C VAL A 231 15.86 -0.41 -0.09
N THR A 232 17.11 0.04 0.09
CA THR A 232 17.58 0.65 1.35
C THR A 232 16.80 1.89 1.76
N ILE A 233 16.26 2.62 0.79
CA ILE A 233 15.47 3.85 0.97
C ILE A 233 13.97 3.56 0.81
N MET A 234 13.60 2.77 -0.20
CA MET A 234 12.21 2.50 -0.54
C MET A 234 11.50 1.67 0.54
N CYS A 235 12.16 0.64 1.07
CA CYS A 235 11.50 -0.25 2.04
C CYS A 235 11.12 0.45 3.35
N PRO A 236 11.99 1.28 3.98
CA PRO A 236 11.58 2.08 5.13
C PRO A 236 10.39 2.99 4.86
N LEU A 237 10.35 3.65 3.69
CA LEU A 237 9.24 4.53 3.30
C LEU A 237 7.93 3.75 3.19
N GLU A 238 7.95 2.58 2.55
CA GLU A 238 6.76 1.73 2.41
C GLU A 238 6.28 1.19 3.77
N VAL A 239 7.20 0.80 4.67
CA VAL A 239 6.84 0.34 6.03
C VAL A 239 6.20 1.47 6.84
N MET A 240 6.78 2.66 6.80
CA MET A 240 6.24 3.84 7.47
C MET A 240 4.88 4.23 6.88
N SER A 241 4.74 4.23 5.56
CA SER A 241 3.47 4.53 4.90
C SER A 241 2.36 3.57 5.36
N THR A 242 2.60 2.26 5.36
CA THR A 242 1.61 1.29 5.85
C THR A 242 1.22 1.55 7.31
N LYS A 243 2.18 1.80 8.20
CA LYS A 243 1.90 2.08 9.62
C LYS A 243 1.08 3.37 9.80
N LEU A 244 1.40 4.42 9.02
CA LEU A 244 0.70 5.70 9.06
C LEU A 244 -0.70 5.62 8.42
N ALA A 245 -0.89 4.82 7.38
CA ALA A 245 -2.17 4.66 6.69
C ALA A 245 -3.22 3.93 7.56
N ILE A 246 -2.77 3.01 8.41
CA ILE A 246 -3.65 2.26 9.31
C ILE A 246 -4.11 3.11 10.49
N GLN A 247 -3.29 4.08 10.92
CA GLN A 247 -3.62 4.96 12.02
C GLN A 247 -4.92 5.71 11.77
N ARG A 248 -5.79 5.73 12.78
CA ARG A 248 -7.09 6.39 12.75
C ARG A 248 -6.99 7.83 13.23
N ASN A 249 -7.75 8.72 12.59
CA ASN A 249 -7.82 10.12 12.98
C ASN A 249 -9.02 10.36 13.92
N HIS A 250 -8.75 10.93 15.09
CA HIS A 250 -9.77 11.26 16.10
C HIS A 250 -9.92 12.79 16.25
N ALA A 251 -11.06 13.26 16.78
CA ALA A 251 -11.34 14.70 16.91
C ALA A 251 -10.31 15.44 17.80
N VAL A 252 -9.83 14.77 18.84
CA VAL A 252 -8.72 15.18 19.71
C VAL A 252 -7.98 13.89 20.11
N PRO A 253 -6.64 13.84 20.14
CA PRO A 253 -5.91 12.68 20.64
C PRO A 253 -5.95 12.57 22.19
N GLU A 254 -6.91 13.23 22.85
CA GLU A 254 -7.13 13.09 24.29
C GLU A 254 -7.84 11.76 24.59
N TYR A 255 -7.50 11.17 25.74
CA TYR A 255 -8.00 9.88 26.21
C TYR A 255 -9.53 9.77 26.10
N ASN A 256 -10.25 10.80 26.56
CA ASN A 256 -11.71 10.83 26.60
C ASN A 256 -12.37 10.72 25.21
N SER A 257 -11.79 11.35 24.18
CA SER A 257 -12.34 11.31 22.83
C SER A 257 -12.07 9.99 22.11
N VAL A 258 -10.92 9.36 22.38
CA VAL A 258 -10.62 8.02 21.84
C VAL A 258 -11.56 6.97 22.46
N GLU A 259 -11.79 7.04 23.77
CA GLU A 259 -12.73 6.12 24.43
C GLU A 259 -14.17 6.32 24.01
N GLN A 260 -14.63 7.56 23.90
CA GLN A 260 -15.98 7.85 23.42
C GLN A 260 -16.18 7.36 21.98
N GLU A 261 -15.20 7.56 21.10
CA GLU A 261 -15.28 7.04 19.73
C GLU A 261 -15.18 5.51 19.68
N ALA A 262 -14.48 4.88 20.63
CA ALA A 262 -14.45 3.42 20.77
C ALA A 262 -15.82 2.87 21.23
N GLU A 263 -16.52 3.54 22.15
CA GLU A 263 -17.89 3.18 22.54
C GLU A 263 -18.88 3.30 21.36
N ASP A 264 -18.79 4.39 20.61
CA ASP A 264 -19.57 4.57 19.38
C ASP A 264 -19.26 3.46 18.35
N ALA A 265 -17.99 3.05 18.26
CA ALA A 265 -17.55 1.99 17.38
C ALA A 265 -18.10 0.61 17.78
N ILE A 266 -18.22 0.30 19.08
CA ILE A 266 -18.87 -0.94 19.56
C ILE A 266 -20.30 -1.06 19.00
N THR A 267 -21.03 0.06 18.91
CA THR A 267 -22.36 0.08 18.30
C THR A 267 -22.30 -0.23 16.80
N ASP A 268 -21.33 0.34 16.08
CA ASP A 268 -21.12 0.05 14.65
C ASP A 268 -20.62 -1.40 14.40
N TYR A 269 -20.02 -2.05 15.40
CA TYR A 269 -19.51 -3.43 15.35
C TYR A 269 -20.49 -4.49 15.85
N ALA A 270 -21.58 -4.11 16.51
CA ALA A 270 -22.46 -5.02 17.25
C ALA A 270 -23.00 -6.21 16.43
N ASP A 271 -23.20 -6.03 15.12
CA ASP A 271 -23.71 -7.05 14.20
C ASP A 271 -22.62 -7.75 13.37
N LEU A 272 -21.34 -7.45 13.62
CA LEU A 272 -20.23 -7.97 12.81
C LEU A 272 -19.54 -9.13 13.49
N GLU A 273 -19.37 -10.20 12.72
CA GLU A 273 -18.65 -11.37 13.14
C GLU A 273 -17.14 -11.14 13.05
N GLU A 274 -16.43 -11.35 14.15
CA GLU A 274 -14.98 -11.39 14.20
C GLU A 274 -14.46 -12.72 13.62
N TYR A 275 -13.27 -12.73 13.01
CA TYR A 275 -12.71 -13.98 12.48
C TYR A 275 -12.22 -14.92 13.58
N SER A 276 -11.56 -14.38 14.60
CA SER A 276 -11.02 -15.16 15.71
C SER A 276 -11.10 -14.32 16.99
N PRO A 277 -12.09 -14.57 17.87
CA PRO A 277 -12.27 -13.79 19.10
C PRO A 277 -11.18 -14.06 20.16
N ASP A 278 -10.49 -15.20 20.05
CA ASP A 278 -9.51 -15.64 21.04
C ASP A 278 -8.07 -15.22 20.72
N GLU A 279 -7.75 -14.98 19.43
CA GLU A 279 -6.38 -14.72 18.97
C GLU A 279 -6.34 -13.74 17.80
N GLU A 280 -5.77 -12.55 18.03
CA GLU A 280 -5.58 -11.55 16.98
C GLU A 280 -4.49 -11.97 15.97
N VAL A 281 -4.70 -11.69 14.69
CA VAL A 281 -3.73 -12.01 13.63
C VAL A 281 -2.49 -11.15 13.70
N ILE A 282 -2.66 -9.87 14.02
CA ILE A 282 -1.62 -8.84 14.07
C ILE A 282 -1.77 -8.03 15.36
N GLY A 283 -0.66 -7.60 15.95
CA GLY A 283 -0.68 -6.58 16.99
C GLY A 283 -0.62 -5.20 16.34
N LEU A 284 -1.59 -4.34 16.61
CA LEU A 284 -1.56 -2.94 16.17
C LEU A 284 -1.09 -2.04 17.32
N ARG A 285 -0.56 -0.86 16.97
CA ARG A 285 -0.26 0.18 17.95
C ARG A 285 -1.57 0.69 18.55
N SER A 286 -1.57 0.98 19.85
CA SER A 286 -2.72 1.59 20.53
C SER A 286 -3.11 2.93 19.89
N GLU A 287 -4.42 3.13 19.69
CA GLU A 287 -4.97 4.40 19.16
C GLU A 287 -4.75 5.58 20.13
N LYS A 288 -4.49 5.29 21.43
CA LYS A 288 -4.22 6.30 22.47
C LYS A 288 -2.84 6.95 22.35
N ASP A 289 -1.88 6.31 21.67
CA ASP A 289 -0.53 6.83 21.46
C ASP A 289 -0.17 6.81 19.97
N PRO A 290 -0.75 7.69 19.14
CA PRO A 290 -0.53 7.71 17.70
C PRO A 290 0.84 8.31 17.32
N TYR A 291 1.29 8.03 16.10
CA TYR A 291 2.38 8.78 15.48
C TYR A 291 1.96 10.22 15.20
N LEU A 292 2.79 11.17 15.61
CA LEU A 292 2.54 12.60 15.47
C LEU A 292 2.98 13.16 14.11
N GLY A 293 3.76 12.39 13.36
CA GLY A 293 4.24 12.77 12.03
C GLY A 293 5.28 11.81 11.48
N PHE A 294 5.83 12.14 10.31
CA PHE A 294 6.78 11.28 9.60
C PHE A 294 8.05 10.99 10.42
N ILE A 295 8.69 12.03 10.96
CA ILE A 295 9.93 11.89 11.74
C ILE A 295 9.67 11.17 13.07
N ASP A 296 8.55 11.47 13.71
CA ASP A 296 8.13 10.81 14.95
C ASP A 296 7.89 9.31 14.72
N CYS A 297 7.20 8.96 13.63
CA CYS A 297 7.02 7.57 13.19
C CYS A 297 8.35 6.83 13.01
N PHE A 298 9.30 7.43 12.31
CA PHE A 298 10.63 6.84 12.12
C PHE A 298 11.34 6.57 13.46
N LYS A 299 11.38 7.58 14.35
CA LYS A 299 12.04 7.47 15.66
C LYS A 299 11.39 6.38 16.51
N ARG A 300 10.07 6.42 16.66
CA ARG A 300 9.32 5.43 17.45
C ARG A 300 9.50 4.00 16.92
N ILE A 301 9.51 3.78 15.60
CA ILE A 301 9.81 2.45 15.04
C ILE A 301 11.23 1.99 15.45
N VAL A 302 12.23 2.87 15.34
CA VAL A 302 13.62 2.52 15.65
C VAL A 302 13.82 2.25 17.15
N ASP A 303 13.24 3.09 17.99
CA ASP A 303 13.40 3.05 19.43
C ASP A 303 12.61 1.88 20.04
N GLU A 304 11.34 1.72 19.67
CA GLU A 304 10.43 0.75 20.25
C GLU A 304 10.54 -0.64 19.62
N GLU A 305 10.57 -0.74 18.28
CA GLU A 305 10.57 -2.02 17.55
C GLU A 305 11.98 -2.41 17.04
N GLY A 306 12.85 -1.43 16.83
CA GLY A 306 14.18 -1.61 16.23
C GLY A 306 14.24 -1.33 14.73
N TRP A 307 15.40 -0.83 14.29
CA TRP A 307 15.68 -0.47 12.89
C TRP A 307 15.41 -1.59 11.88
N LYS A 308 15.54 -2.87 12.26
CA LYS A 308 15.23 -4.02 11.38
C LYS A 308 13.76 -4.06 10.96
N THR A 309 12.86 -3.47 11.74
CA THR A 309 11.43 -3.39 11.42
C THR A 309 11.18 -2.57 10.15
N LEU A 310 11.98 -1.54 9.88
CA LEU A 310 11.88 -0.74 8.65
C LEU A 310 12.19 -1.54 7.37
N TYR A 311 12.79 -2.72 7.52
CA TYR A 311 13.15 -3.60 6.41
C TYR A 311 12.29 -4.87 6.34
N ARG A 312 11.11 -4.87 6.96
CA ARG A 312 10.18 -6.00 6.87
C ARG A 312 9.69 -6.18 5.45
N ALA A 313 9.84 -7.42 4.95
CA ALA A 313 9.56 -7.79 3.57
C ALA A 313 10.34 -6.96 2.52
N TRP A 314 11.58 -6.54 2.83
CA TRP A 314 12.44 -5.80 1.89
C TRP A 314 12.61 -6.50 0.53
N TRP A 315 12.63 -7.83 0.52
CA TRP A 315 12.77 -8.61 -0.72
C TRP A 315 11.55 -8.46 -1.65
N ILE A 316 10.36 -8.14 -1.11
CA ILE A 316 9.17 -7.87 -1.94
C ILE A 316 9.30 -6.50 -2.61
N THR A 317 9.76 -5.48 -1.88
CA THR A 317 10.13 -4.18 -2.47
C THR A 317 11.17 -4.37 -3.57
N MET A 318 12.21 -5.18 -3.31
CA MET A 318 13.24 -5.51 -4.29
C MET A 318 12.65 -6.14 -5.55
N LEU A 319 11.80 -7.17 -5.42
CA LEU A 319 11.13 -7.80 -6.56
C LEU A 319 10.23 -6.80 -7.30
N GLY A 320 9.57 -5.90 -6.58
CA GLY A 320 8.77 -4.83 -7.16
C GLY A 320 9.59 -3.87 -8.02
N LEU A 321 10.79 -3.48 -7.58
CA LEU A 321 11.72 -2.62 -8.31
C LEU A 321 12.36 -3.35 -9.51
N ILE A 322 12.76 -4.61 -9.33
CA ILE A 322 13.31 -5.44 -10.42
C ILE A 322 12.25 -5.69 -11.50
N SER A 323 11.00 -5.97 -11.11
CA SER A 323 9.89 -6.15 -12.06
C SER A 323 9.64 -4.89 -12.89
N GLN A 324 9.73 -3.70 -12.27
CA GLN A 324 9.66 -2.42 -13.01
C GLN A 324 10.83 -2.27 -13.99
N ALA A 325 12.04 -2.64 -13.59
CA ALA A 325 13.22 -2.57 -14.46
C ALA A 325 13.12 -3.55 -15.64
N LEU A 326 12.61 -4.77 -15.40
CA LEU A 326 12.34 -5.74 -16.45
C LEU A 326 11.25 -5.27 -17.40
N GLY A 327 10.20 -4.64 -16.89
CA GLY A 327 9.16 -4.01 -17.71
C GLY A 327 9.72 -2.91 -18.61
N ALA A 328 10.61 -2.07 -18.07
CA ALA A 328 11.31 -1.05 -18.86
C ALA A 328 12.16 -1.67 -19.97
N ALA A 329 12.90 -2.75 -19.69
CA ALA A 329 13.65 -3.47 -20.71
C ALA A 329 12.74 -4.14 -21.76
N ALA A 330 11.62 -4.73 -21.35
CA ALA A 330 10.66 -5.32 -22.27
C ALA A 330 10.10 -4.27 -23.25
N GLN A 331 9.83 -3.04 -22.79
CA GLN A 331 9.42 -1.94 -23.66
C GLN A 331 10.49 -1.55 -24.69
N THR A 332 11.78 -1.72 -24.39
CA THR A 332 12.86 -1.47 -25.37
C THR A 332 12.97 -2.56 -26.45
N VAL A 333 12.43 -3.75 -26.19
CA VAL A 333 12.58 -4.93 -27.08
C VAL A 333 11.26 -5.29 -27.80
N ALA A 334 10.10 -4.98 -27.22
CA ALA A 334 8.80 -5.38 -27.74
C ALA A 334 8.39 -4.60 -29.02
N PRO A 335 7.69 -5.26 -29.96
CA PRO A 335 7.10 -4.56 -31.10
C PRO A 335 6.00 -3.60 -30.66
N THR A 336 6.06 -2.37 -31.17
CA THR A 336 4.93 -1.42 -31.15
C THR A 336 3.74 -2.07 -31.85
N PRO A 337 2.51 -1.93 -31.30
CA PRO A 337 1.30 -2.41 -31.96
C PRO A 337 1.05 -1.73 -33.30
#